data_AF-A0A2V8ZNL7-F1
#
_entry.id   AF-A0A2V8ZNL7-F1
#
_cell.length_a   1.000
_cell.length_b   1.000
_cell.length_c   1.000
_cell.angle_alpha   90.00
_cell.angle_beta   90.00
_cell.angle_gamma   90.00
#
_symmetry.space_group_name_H-M   'P 1'
#
loop_
_entity.id
_entity.type
_entity.pdbx_description
1 polymer ?
#
loop_
_entity_poly.entity_id
_entity_poly.type
_entity_poly.pdbx_seq_one_letter_code
_entity_poly.pdbx_strand_id
1 'polypeptide(L)'
;MPLGEACDQVVELDDVWGPEGGLLRERLCEAATPAAKFRVLEAVLIEHIARSADPAVAYAHSVLESGASVAEASSRVGLLPKTFVRRFREQVGLAPKQLSRVRRLQRILASIHRPADVDWCQVAAQHGYTDQAHLIHDFRDLTGVTPTAYRPSSPQRRNHVPLSPVA
;
A
#
# COMPACT_ATOMS: atom_id res chain seq x y z
N MET A 1 15.12 -14.61 3.38
CA MET A 1 15.82 -13.39 2.90
C MET A 1 15.14 -12.15 3.47
N PRO A 2 15.86 -11.06 3.83
CA PRO A 2 15.23 -9.80 4.23
C PRO A 2 14.41 -9.18 3.09
N LEU A 3 13.18 -8.72 3.35
CA LEU A 3 12.30 -8.12 2.32
C LEU A 3 12.93 -6.92 1.59
N GLY A 4 13.87 -6.22 2.24
CA GLY A 4 14.60 -5.11 1.61
C GLY A 4 15.52 -5.54 0.47
N GLU A 5 16.03 -6.78 0.49
CA GLU A 5 16.89 -7.34 -0.56
C GLU A 5 16.06 -7.89 -1.74
N ALA A 6 14.80 -8.25 -1.51
CA ALA A 6 13.85 -8.69 -2.52
C ALA A 6 13.21 -7.54 -3.33
N CYS A 7 13.42 -6.29 -2.89
CA CYS A 7 12.77 -5.13 -3.48
C CYS A 7 13.23 -4.95 -4.94
N ASP A 8 12.27 -4.79 -5.85
CA ASP A 8 12.49 -4.65 -7.29
C ASP A 8 13.27 -5.81 -7.94
N GLN A 9 13.23 -7.00 -7.32
CA GLN A 9 13.81 -8.24 -7.84
C GLN A 9 12.74 -9.32 -8.03
N VAL A 10 12.98 -10.23 -8.98
CA VAL A 10 12.21 -11.49 -9.09
C VAL A 10 13.01 -12.56 -8.35
N VAL A 11 12.45 -13.06 -7.26
CA VAL A 11 13.07 -14.05 -6.37
C VAL A 11 12.17 -15.27 -6.25
N GLU A 12 12.75 -16.41 -5.89
CA GLU A 12 11.95 -17.61 -5.63
C GLU A 12 11.12 -17.44 -4.36
N LEU A 13 9.93 -18.05 -4.33
CA LEU A 13 8.98 -17.83 -3.24
C LEU A 13 9.46 -18.44 -1.92
N ASP A 14 10.24 -19.51 -1.98
CA ASP A 14 10.86 -20.15 -0.82
C ASP A 14 12.03 -19.34 -0.24
N ASP A 15 12.67 -18.45 -0.99
CA ASP A 15 13.62 -17.48 -0.43
C ASP A 15 12.95 -16.48 0.52
N VAL A 16 11.65 -16.22 0.31
CA VAL A 16 10.85 -15.26 1.09
C VAL A 16 10.06 -15.96 2.20
N TRP A 17 9.40 -17.08 1.89
CA TRP A 17 8.48 -17.78 2.79
C TRP A 17 8.98 -19.14 3.28
N GLY A 18 10.24 -19.48 2.98
CA GLY A 18 10.81 -20.77 3.34
C GLY A 18 10.10 -21.93 2.63
N PRO A 19 10.14 -23.15 3.19
CA PRO A 19 9.57 -24.34 2.57
C PRO A 19 8.08 -24.22 2.21
N GLU A 20 7.31 -23.44 2.96
CA GLU A 20 5.89 -23.17 2.68
C GLU A 20 5.68 -22.45 1.34
N GLY A 21 6.64 -21.60 0.94
CA GLY A 21 6.64 -20.93 -0.35
C GLY A 21 6.77 -21.90 -1.52
N GLY A 22 7.66 -22.90 -1.39
CA GLY A 22 7.82 -23.97 -2.39
C GLY A 22 6.55 -24.80 -2.56
N LEU A 23 5.93 -25.20 -1.44
CA LEU A 23 4.65 -25.93 -1.45
C LEU A 23 3.51 -25.13 -2.07
N LEU A 24 3.44 -23.82 -1.82
CA LEU A 24 2.45 -22.95 -2.47
C LEU A 24 2.70 -22.91 -3.99
N ARG A 25 3.95 -22.75 -4.43
CA ARG A 25 4.30 -22.74 -5.86
C ARG A 25 3.84 -24.03 -6.54
N GLU A 26 4.11 -25.20 -5.95
CA GLU A 26 3.68 -26.50 -6.46
C GLU A 26 2.16 -26.58 -6.60
N ARG A 27 1.42 -26.24 -5.54
CA ARG A 27 -0.06 -26.22 -5.55
C ARG A 27 -0.63 -25.26 -6.61
N LEU A 28 0.04 -24.13 -6.86
CA LEU A 28 -0.34 -23.19 -7.92
C LEU A 28 -0.06 -23.75 -9.32
N CYS A 29 1.01 -24.54 -9.50
CA CYS A 29 1.31 -25.21 -10.75
C CYS A 29 0.30 -26.34 -11.04
N GLU A 30 -0.14 -27.08 -10.03
CA GLU A 30 -1.13 -28.16 -10.15
C GLU A 30 -2.56 -27.65 -10.44
N ALA A 31 -2.90 -26.45 -9.99
CA ALA A 31 -4.21 -25.86 -10.21
C ALA A 31 -4.45 -25.54 -11.70
N ALA A 32 -5.38 -26.27 -12.32
CA ALA A 32 -5.63 -26.24 -13.77
C ALA A 32 -6.20 -24.92 -14.32
N THR A 33 -6.78 -24.06 -13.49
CA THR A 33 -7.43 -22.81 -13.94
C THR A 33 -6.96 -21.61 -13.13
N PRO A 34 -6.98 -20.39 -13.71
CA PRO A 34 -6.70 -19.17 -12.96
C PRO A 34 -7.56 -19.02 -11.70
N ALA A 35 -8.85 -19.34 -11.77
CA ALA A 35 -9.74 -19.30 -10.62
C ALA A 35 -9.35 -20.31 -9.51
N ALA A 36 -8.86 -21.49 -9.88
CA ALA A 36 -8.34 -22.45 -8.90
C ALA A 36 -7.04 -21.95 -8.26
N LYS A 37 -6.14 -21.34 -9.04
CA LYS A 37 -4.91 -20.72 -8.54
C LYS A 37 -5.20 -19.62 -7.52
N PHE A 38 -6.16 -18.72 -7.81
CA PHE A 38 -6.58 -17.68 -6.87
C PHE A 38 -7.11 -18.27 -5.56
N ARG A 39 -7.96 -19.31 -5.62
CA ARG A 39 -8.47 -19.97 -4.40
C ARG A 39 -7.36 -20.59 -3.54
N VAL A 40 -6.37 -21.23 -4.18
CA VAL A 40 -5.20 -21.78 -3.48
C VAL A 40 -4.41 -20.67 -2.80
N LEU A 41 -4.11 -19.59 -3.54
CA LEU A 41 -3.36 -18.47 -3.03
C LEU A 41 -4.08 -17.76 -1.88
N GLU A 42 -5.38 -17.48 -2.02
CA GLU A 42 -6.21 -16.86 -0.99
C GLU A 42 -6.23 -17.67 0.30
N ALA A 43 -6.45 -18.99 0.21
CA ALA A 43 -6.46 -19.85 1.38
C ALA A 43 -5.14 -19.79 2.17
N VAL A 44 -4.01 -19.84 1.46
CA VAL A 44 -2.67 -19.76 2.08
C VAL A 44 -2.42 -18.37 2.67
N LEU A 45 -2.76 -17.31 1.95
CA LEU A 45 -2.60 -15.94 2.45
C LEU A 45 -3.41 -15.66 3.72
N ILE A 46 -4.66 -16.15 3.78
CA ILE A 46 -5.52 -15.99 4.96
C ILE A 46 -4.91 -16.70 6.17
N GLU A 47 -4.43 -17.93 5.99
CA GLU A 47 -3.77 -18.69 7.06
C GLU A 47 -2.49 -17.98 7.54
N HIS A 48 -1.71 -17.44 6.60
CA HIS A 48 -0.45 -16.77 6.91
C HIS A 48 -0.65 -15.45 7.67
N ILE A 49 -1.67 -14.64 7.30
CA ILE A 49 -1.99 -13.38 7.98
C ILE A 49 -2.33 -13.60 9.45
N ALA A 50 -3.03 -14.69 9.77
CA ALA A 50 -3.45 -14.98 11.15
C ALA A 50 -2.28 -15.29 12.10
N ARG A 51 -1.14 -15.77 11.57
CA ARG A 51 -0.01 -16.26 12.38
C ARG A 51 1.05 -15.20 12.69
N SER A 52 1.10 -14.13 11.91
CA SER A 52 2.27 -13.22 11.87
C SER A 52 1.96 -11.78 12.27
N ALA A 53 0.76 -11.50 12.76
CA ALA A 53 0.33 -10.13 13.03
C ALA A 53 0.67 -9.67 14.47
N ASP A 54 1.60 -8.71 14.62
CA ASP A 54 1.77 -7.95 15.86
C ASP A 54 0.50 -7.13 16.14
N PRO A 55 -0.19 -7.35 17.28
CA PRO A 55 -1.42 -6.63 17.60
C PRO A 55 -1.22 -5.11 17.68
N ALA A 56 -0.04 -4.66 18.13
CA ALA A 56 0.26 -3.23 18.21
C ALA A 56 0.35 -2.63 16.80
N VAL A 57 1.00 -3.31 15.86
CA VAL A 57 1.10 -2.83 14.47
C VAL A 57 -0.25 -2.88 13.77
N ALA A 58 -1.05 -3.93 13.99
CA ALA A 58 -2.40 -4.03 13.45
C ALA A 58 -3.30 -2.88 13.94
N TYR A 59 -3.23 -2.56 15.24
CA TYR A 59 -3.96 -1.42 15.79
C TYR A 59 -3.44 -0.09 15.23
N ALA A 60 -2.11 0.13 15.20
CA ALA A 60 -1.53 1.33 14.60
C ALA A 60 -1.93 1.50 13.13
N HIS A 61 -1.99 0.42 12.36
CA HIS A 61 -2.47 0.44 10.98
C HIS A 61 -3.90 1.00 10.91
N SER A 62 -4.83 0.49 11.72
CA SER A 62 -6.21 1.00 11.77
C SER A 62 -6.30 2.49 12.15
N VAL A 63 -5.42 2.94 13.05
CA VAL A 63 -5.32 4.35 13.45
C VAL A 63 -4.80 5.22 12.29
N LEU A 64 -3.82 4.75 11.52
CA LEU A 64 -3.33 5.48 10.36
C LEU A 64 -4.38 5.54 9.22
N GLU A 65 -5.19 4.50 9.07
CA GLU A 65 -6.28 4.47 8.08
C GLU A 65 -7.34 5.53 8.34
N SER A 66 -7.65 5.82 9.62
CA SER A 66 -8.57 6.90 9.98
C SER A 66 -8.01 8.31 9.73
N GLY A 67 -6.73 8.42 9.37
CA GLY A 67 -6.07 9.69 9.04
C GLY A 67 -5.28 10.33 10.18
N ALA A 68 -5.14 9.63 11.31
CA ALA A 68 -4.28 10.06 12.40
C ALA A 68 -2.82 10.25 11.97
N SER A 69 -2.09 11.05 12.75
CA SER A 69 -0.65 11.24 12.51
C SER A 69 0.16 10.01 12.93
N VAL A 70 1.36 9.86 12.36
CA VAL A 70 2.32 8.82 12.77
C VAL A 70 2.68 8.94 14.25
N ALA A 71 2.79 10.17 14.77
CA ALA A 71 3.08 10.42 16.18
C ALA A 71 1.93 9.97 17.09
N GLU A 72 0.69 10.25 16.68
CA GLU A 72 -0.51 9.79 17.38
C GLU A 72 -0.63 8.27 17.38
N ALA A 73 -0.42 7.62 16.23
CA ALA A 73 -0.41 6.17 16.13
C ALA A 73 0.66 5.55 17.06
N SER A 74 1.88 6.09 17.04
CA SER A 74 2.99 5.66 17.92
C SER A 74 2.64 5.82 19.40
N SER A 75 2.01 6.95 19.77
CA SER A 75 1.59 7.23 21.14
C SER A 75 0.51 6.26 21.61
N ARG A 76 -0.50 5.97 20.79
CA ARG A 76 -1.60 5.07 21.16
C ARG A 76 -1.16 3.61 21.35
N VAL A 77 -0.12 3.16 20.65
CA VAL A 77 0.47 1.83 20.87
C VAL A 77 1.55 1.81 21.97
N GLY A 78 1.88 2.95 22.57
CA GLY A 78 2.87 3.05 23.63
C GLY A 78 4.31 2.73 23.19
N LEU A 79 4.62 2.86 21.89
CA LEU A 79 5.96 2.58 21.37
C LEU A 79 6.75 3.86 21.14
N LEU A 80 8.05 3.81 21.46
CA LEU A 80 8.99 4.86 21.06
C LEU A 80 9.03 4.98 19.53
N PRO A 81 9.18 6.19 18.95
CA PRO A 81 9.07 6.40 17.51
C PRO A 81 9.98 5.50 16.66
N LYS A 82 11.24 5.31 17.08
CA LYS A 82 12.21 4.46 16.37
C LYS A 82 11.79 2.99 16.38
N THR A 83 11.31 2.50 17.52
CA THR A 83 10.82 1.12 17.67
C THR A 83 9.53 0.92 16.88
N PHE A 84 8.62 1.89 16.91
CA PHE A 84 7.39 1.87 16.13
C PHE A 84 7.67 1.77 14.64
N VAL A 85 8.49 2.66 14.08
CA VAL A 85 8.83 2.65 12.66
C VAL A 85 9.48 1.33 12.24
N ARG A 86 10.39 0.78 13.06
CA ARG A 86 11.04 -0.50 12.77
C ARG A 86 10.03 -1.65 12.73
N ARG A 87 9.26 -1.87 13.80
CA ARG A 87 8.27 -2.97 13.86
C ARG A 87 7.20 -2.84 12.78
N PHE A 88 6.72 -1.62 12.55
CA PHE A 88 5.74 -1.36 11.50
C PHE A 88 6.29 -1.71 10.11
N ARG A 89 7.53 -1.32 9.80
CA ARG A 89 8.16 -1.64 8.52
C ARG A 89 8.44 -3.13 8.36
N GLU A 90 8.86 -3.81 9.42
CA GLU A 90 9.10 -5.27 9.42
C GLU A 90 7.82 -6.05 9.06
N GLN A 91 6.64 -5.58 9.50
CA GLN A 91 5.38 -6.30 9.28
C GLN A 91 4.54 -5.78 8.09
N VAL A 92 4.52 -4.47 7.84
CA VAL A 92 3.72 -3.86 6.77
C VAL A 92 4.54 -3.70 5.48
N GLY A 93 5.86 -3.80 5.55
CA GLY A 93 6.78 -3.61 4.42
C GLY A 93 7.06 -2.14 4.09
N LEU A 94 6.24 -1.21 4.56
CA LEU A 94 6.37 0.24 4.35
C LEU A 94 6.59 0.99 5.67
N ALA A 95 7.26 2.14 5.63
CA ALA A 95 7.30 3.02 6.79
C ALA A 95 5.88 3.60 7.06
N PRO A 96 5.50 3.87 8.33
CA PRO A 96 4.19 4.43 8.67
C PRO A 96 3.83 5.69 7.87
N LYS A 97 4.81 6.59 7.69
CA LYS A 97 4.62 7.84 6.94
C LYS A 97 4.34 7.59 5.46
N GLN A 98 4.98 6.59 4.85
CA GLN A 98 4.72 6.22 3.45
C GLN A 98 3.29 5.70 3.29
N LEU A 99 2.85 4.82 4.20
CA LEU A 99 1.46 4.35 4.19
C LEU A 99 0.47 5.52 4.36
N SER A 100 0.73 6.46 5.28
CA SER A 100 -0.12 7.65 5.44
C SER A 100 -0.20 8.49 4.17
N ARG A 101 0.91 8.66 3.43
CA ARG A 101 0.93 9.36 2.13
C ARG A 101 0.05 8.63 1.11
N VAL A 102 0.22 7.32 0.97
CA VAL A 102 -0.61 6.48 0.08
C VAL A 102 -2.10 6.57 0.44
N ARG A 103 -2.46 6.43 1.72
CA ARG A 103 -3.87 6.53 2.17
C ARG A 103 -4.45 7.92 1.93
N ARG A 104 -3.67 8.98 2.15
CA ARG A 104 -4.09 10.36 1.86
C ARG A 104 -4.38 10.54 0.37
N LEU A 105 -3.49 10.06 -0.51
CA LEU A 105 -3.70 10.06 -1.96
C LEU A 105 -4.96 9.27 -2.35
N GLN A 106 -5.15 8.06 -1.80
CA GLN A 106 -6.35 7.26 -2.08
C GLN A 106 -7.63 7.98 -1.67
N ARG A 107 -7.63 8.73 -0.56
CA ARG A 107 -8.78 9.58 -0.17
C ARG A 107 -9.02 10.73 -1.14
N ILE A 108 -7.97 11.35 -1.69
CA ILE A 108 -8.11 12.36 -2.77
C ILE A 108 -8.72 11.73 -4.02
N LEU A 109 -8.21 10.57 -4.44
CA LEU A 109 -8.77 9.85 -5.60
C LEU A 109 -10.23 9.44 -5.37
N ALA A 110 -10.61 9.14 -4.12
CA ALA A 110 -11.98 8.85 -3.74
C ALA A 110 -12.91 10.08 -3.73
N SER A 111 -12.39 11.29 -3.51
CA SER A 111 -13.20 12.52 -3.51
C SER A 111 -13.35 13.14 -4.90
N ILE A 112 -12.43 12.86 -5.82
CA ILE A 112 -12.41 13.47 -7.16
C ILE A 112 -13.13 12.60 -8.20
N HIS A 113 -14.02 13.23 -8.97
CA HIS A 113 -14.73 12.59 -10.09
C HIS A 113 -14.16 13.00 -11.47
N ARG A 114 -13.79 14.27 -11.65
CA ARG A 114 -13.17 14.80 -12.87
C ARG A 114 -12.01 15.73 -12.52
N PRO A 115 -10.75 15.34 -12.74
CA PRO A 115 -9.58 16.15 -12.36
C PRO A 115 -9.50 17.55 -13.01
N ALA A 116 -10.16 17.75 -14.16
CA ALA A 116 -10.14 19.01 -14.90
C ALA A 116 -10.93 20.14 -14.20
N ASP A 117 -11.91 19.79 -13.37
CA ASP A 117 -12.82 20.74 -12.72
C ASP A 117 -12.50 20.91 -11.22
N VAL A 118 -11.30 20.47 -10.78
CA VAL A 118 -10.90 20.43 -9.37
C VAL A 118 -10.12 21.69 -8.99
N ASP A 119 -10.56 22.35 -7.92
CA ASP A 119 -9.74 23.32 -7.20
C ASP A 119 -8.69 22.58 -6.36
N TRP A 120 -7.48 22.47 -6.91
CA TRP A 120 -6.37 21.77 -6.25
C TRP A 120 -5.85 22.49 -5.00
N CYS A 121 -6.04 23.81 -4.88
CA CYS A 121 -5.72 24.54 -3.65
C CYS A 121 -6.68 24.13 -2.53
N GLN A 122 -7.97 24.04 -2.83
CA GLN A 122 -8.98 23.59 -1.87
C GLN A 122 -8.73 22.13 -1.46
N VAL A 123 -8.45 21.24 -2.41
CA VAL A 123 -8.13 19.83 -2.11
C VAL A 123 -6.87 19.73 -1.25
N ALA A 124 -5.83 20.52 -1.54
CA ALA A 124 -4.61 20.55 -0.73
C ALA A 124 -4.92 20.88 0.73
N ALA A 125 -5.67 21.95 0.98
CA ALA A 125 -6.07 22.37 2.32
C ALA A 125 -6.90 21.29 3.04
N GLN A 126 -7.89 20.70 2.35
CA GLN A 126 -8.77 19.67 2.92
C GLN A 126 -8.02 18.39 3.31
N HIS A 127 -6.98 18.02 2.58
CA HIS A 127 -6.22 16.79 2.80
C HIS A 127 -4.91 17.00 3.60
N GLY A 128 -4.69 18.19 4.14
CA GLY A 128 -3.56 18.50 5.02
C GLY A 128 -2.22 18.62 4.28
N TYR A 129 -2.25 19.14 3.06
CA TYR A 129 -1.09 19.69 2.36
C TYR A 129 -0.94 21.18 2.69
N THR A 130 0.30 21.65 2.66
CA THR A 130 0.61 23.07 2.93
C THR A 130 0.09 23.99 1.84
N ASP A 131 0.12 23.50 0.60
CA ASP A 131 -0.23 24.22 -0.61
C ASP A 131 -0.43 23.23 -1.77
N GLN A 132 -0.88 23.75 -2.92
CA GLN A 132 -1.08 22.98 -4.14
C GLN A 132 0.23 22.36 -4.68
N ALA A 133 1.38 23.04 -4.58
CA ALA A 133 2.64 22.55 -5.11
C ALA A 133 3.13 21.32 -4.34
N HIS A 134 3.00 21.32 -3.01
CA HIS A 134 3.28 20.18 -2.16
C HIS A 134 2.36 18.99 -2.49
N LEU A 135 1.05 19.23 -2.71
CA LEU A 135 0.15 18.17 -3.17
C LEU A 135 0.60 17.58 -4.51
N ILE A 136 0.90 18.42 -5.50
CA ILE A 136 1.28 17.96 -6.85
C ILE A 136 2.59 17.16 -6.81
N HIS A 137 3.57 17.60 -6.03
CA HIS A 137 4.83 16.88 -5.82
C HIS A 137 4.57 15.50 -5.20
N ASP A 138 3.83 15.44 -4.10
CA ASP A 138 3.52 14.20 -3.40
C ASP A 138 2.72 13.22 -4.29
N PHE A 139 1.77 13.74 -5.06
CA PHE A 139 0.99 12.97 -6.02
C PHE A 139 1.90 12.37 -7.11
N ARG A 140 2.81 13.17 -7.66
CA ARG A 140 3.75 12.71 -8.69
C ARG A 140 4.75 11.71 -8.15
N ASP A 141 5.27 11.90 -6.95
CA ASP A 141 6.16 10.94 -6.30
C ASP A 141 5.51 9.56 -6.15
N LEU A 142 4.22 9.52 -5.81
CA LEU A 142 3.49 8.27 -5.56
C LEU A 142 2.96 7.62 -6.83
N THR A 143 2.61 8.39 -7.85
CA THR A 143 1.91 7.88 -9.05
C THR A 143 2.73 7.96 -10.34
N GLY A 144 3.84 8.68 -10.33
CA GLY A 144 4.65 8.99 -11.51
C GLY A 144 4.11 10.14 -12.39
N VAL A 145 2.87 10.59 -12.18
CA VAL A 145 2.19 11.59 -13.03
C VAL A 145 1.56 12.72 -12.21
N THR A 146 1.21 13.83 -12.85
CA THR A 146 0.50 14.91 -12.17
C THR A 146 -0.98 14.57 -11.96
N PRO A 147 -1.68 15.23 -11.01
CA PRO A 147 -3.09 14.96 -10.79
C PRO A 147 -3.98 15.18 -12.03
N THR A 148 -3.64 16.17 -12.87
CA THR A 148 -4.36 16.47 -14.12
C THR A 148 -4.08 15.47 -15.24
N ALA A 149 -2.94 14.78 -15.21
CA ALA A 149 -2.58 13.71 -16.13
C ALA A 149 -3.04 12.32 -15.66
N TYR A 150 -3.46 12.19 -14.40
CA TYR A 150 -3.90 10.92 -13.83
C TYR A 150 -5.18 10.43 -14.52
N ARG A 151 -5.15 9.19 -15.03
CA ARG A 151 -6.28 8.54 -15.72
C ARG A 151 -6.50 7.16 -15.11
N PRO A 152 -7.45 7.01 -14.17
CA PRO A 152 -7.75 5.71 -13.60
C PRO A 152 -8.40 4.80 -14.67
N SER A 153 -8.15 3.50 -14.55
CA SER A 153 -8.69 2.46 -15.44
C SER A 153 -10.22 2.38 -15.43
N SER A 154 -10.85 2.71 -14.30
CA SER A 154 -12.29 2.93 -14.20
C SER A 154 -12.66 3.76 -12.97
N PRO A 155 -13.89 4.31 -12.88
CA PRO A 155 -14.38 4.99 -11.67
C PRO A 155 -14.37 4.11 -10.41
N GLN A 156 -14.48 2.79 -10.57
CA GLN A 156 -14.41 1.81 -9.47
C GLN A 156 -12.96 1.38 -9.15
N ARG A 157 -12.02 1.54 -10.10
CA ARG A 157 -10.61 1.15 -9.96
C ARG A 157 -9.69 2.37 -9.98
N ARG A 158 -9.97 3.30 -9.06
CA ARG A 158 -9.33 4.62 -9.02
C ARG A 158 -7.82 4.58 -8.76
N ASN A 159 -7.32 3.52 -8.13
CA ASN A 159 -5.89 3.37 -7.81
C ASN A 159 -5.07 2.75 -8.96
N HIS A 160 -5.72 2.27 -10.02
CA HIS A 160 -5.06 1.55 -11.11
C HIS A 160 -5.06 2.41 -12.36
N VAL A 161 -3.86 2.74 -12.85
CA VAL A 161 -3.66 3.45 -14.11
C VAL A 161 -3.25 2.41 -15.17
N PRO A 162 -3.90 2.38 -16.35
CA PRO A 162 -3.45 1.50 -17.42
C PRO A 162 -2.03 1.89 -17.83
N LEU A 163 -1.14 0.90 -17.89
CA LEU A 163 0.18 1.10 -18.50
C LEU A 163 -0.06 1.37 -19.99
N SER A 164 0.45 2.49 -20.48
CA SER A 164 0.53 2.66 -21.94
C SER A 164 1.47 1.58 -22.47
N PRO A 165 1.12 0.87 -23.56
CA PRO A 165 2.04 -0.09 -24.15
C PRO A 165 3.34 0.65 -24.44
N VAL A 166 4.46 0.13 -23.91
CA VAL A 166 5.79 0.62 -24.24
C VAL A 166 5.94 0.41 -25.75
N ALA A 167 6.13 1.49 -26.49
CA ALA A 167 6.37 1.47 -27.93
C ALA A 167 7.68 0.74 -28.27
#